data_AF-A0A842Y0U1-F1
#
_entry.id   AF-A0A842Y0U1-F1
#
_cell.length_a   1.000
_cell.length_b   1.000
_cell.length_c   1.000
_cell.angle_alpha   90.00
_cell.angle_beta   90.00
_cell.angle_gamma   90.00
#
_symmetry.space_group_name_H-M   'P 1'
#
loop_
_entity.id
_entity.type
_entity.pdbx_description
1 polymer ?
#
loop_
_entity_poly.entity_id
_entity_poly.type
_entity_poly.pdbx_seq_one_letter_code
_entity_poly.pdbx_strand_id
1 'polypeptide(L)'
;MKYIVLSGISPYALKELENNRVKTIEVRSPNNFLSVLAMNVGDTIFLTPVSLTDLRTGTFGVTAIVLEKQISTHRLVHKMEEFYEEAEVQMARLQLQVKGHARVRNAECCNLGAATVVDAEEVRYFEGR
;
A
#
# COMPACT_ATOMS: atom_id res chain seq x y z
N MET A 1 -5.59 -6.57 14.94
CA MET A 1 -5.14 -5.16 14.97
C MET A 1 -5.60 -4.49 13.70
N LYS A 2 -5.98 -3.21 13.76
CA LYS A 2 -6.38 -2.47 12.56
C LYS A 2 -5.16 -1.98 11.79
N TYR A 3 -5.15 -2.18 10.47
CA TYR A 3 -4.10 -1.74 9.57
C TYR A 3 -4.69 -0.98 8.39
N ILE A 4 -4.03 0.12 8.00
CA ILE A 4 -4.27 0.74 6.69
C ILE A 4 -3.67 -0.17 5.61
N VAL A 5 -4.40 -0.36 4.52
CA VAL A 5 -4.05 -1.31 3.47
C VAL A 5 -3.50 -0.62 2.23
N LEU A 6 -2.42 -1.19 1.69
CA LEU A 6 -2.01 -1.03 0.30
C LEU A 6 -2.27 -2.35 -0.44
N SER A 7 -3.24 -2.33 -1.34
CA SER A 7 -3.69 -3.51 -2.11
C SER A 7 -3.10 -3.53 -3.51
N GLY A 8 -3.12 -4.69 -4.16
CA GLY A 8 -2.63 -4.86 -5.53
C GLY A 8 -1.13 -4.55 -5.70
N ILE A 9 -0.34 -4.71 -4.63
CA ILE A 9 1.11 -4.51 -4.71
C ILE A 9 1.73 -5.66 -5.49
N SER A 10 2.61 -5.37 -6.45
CA SER A 10 3.18 -6.45 -7.25
C SER A 10 3.88 -7.49 -6.36
N PRO A 11 3.69 -8.80 -6.60
CA PRO A 11 4.37 -9.85 -5.81
C PRO A 11 5.89 -9.68 -5.80
N TYR A 12 6.45 -9.15 -6.89
CA TYR A 12 7.86 -8.80 -6.99
C TYR A 12 8.27 -7.71 -5.99
N ALA A 13 7.50 -6.61 -5.90
CA ALA A 13 7.80 -5.53 -4.96
C ALA A 13 7.68 -5.97 -3.50
N LEU A 14 6.70 -6.84 -3.18
CA LEU A 14 6.59 -7.44 -1.84
C LEU A 14 7.81 -8.30 -1.51
N LYS A 15 8.23 -9.17 -2.43
CA LYS A 15 9.41 -10.03 -2.24
C LYS A 15 10.69 -9.20 -2.07
N GLU A 16 10.86 -8.12 -2.84
CA GLU A 16 11.98 -7.21 -2.66
C GLU A 16 11.94 -6.49 -1.29
N LEU A 17 10.76 -6.09 -0.84
CA LEU A 17 10.57 -5.44 0.46
C LEU A 17 10.93 -6.41 1.60
N GLU A 18 10.49 -7.66 1.52
CA GLU A 18 10.84 -8.74 2.46
C GLU A 18 12.35 -9.01 2.53
N ASN A 19 13.02 -9.05 1.38
CA ASN A 19 14.46 -9.34 1.32
C ASN A 19 15.33 -8.19 1.83
N ASN A 20 15.00 -6.94 1.48
CA ASN A 20 15.87 -5.78 1.75
C ASN A 20 15.68 -5.17 3.14
N ARG A 21 14.70 -5.67 3.92
CA ARG A 21 14.19 -5.14 5.21
C ARG A 21 13.66 -3.70 5.17
N VAL A 22 14.27 -2.81 4.40
CA VAL A 22 13.82 -1.44 4.12
C VAL A 22 13.80 -1.22 2.61
N LYS A 23 12.68 -0.72 2.08
CA LYS A 23 12.55 -0.41 0.65
C LYS A 23 11.66 0.80 0.45
N THR A 24 12.01 1.65 -0.50
CA THR A 24 11.14 2.72 -0.97
C THR A 24 10.27 2.21 -2.10
N ILE A 25 8.95 2.34 -1.95
CA ILE A 25 7.97 2.06 -3.00
C ILE A 25 7.32 3.35 -3.48
N GLU A 26 6.83 3.32 -4.70
CA GLU A 26 6.09 4.41 -5.31
C GLU A 26 4.63 4.02 -5.50
N VAL A 27 3.72 4.87 -5.05
CA VAL A 27 2.28 4.66 -5.09
C VAL A 27 1.65 5.72 -6.00
N ARG A 28 1.08 5.26 -7.11
CA ARG A 28 0.30 6.09 -8.06
C ARG A 28 -1.16 5.64 -8.19
N SER A 29 -1.52 4.51 -7.57
CA SER A 29 -2.90 3.99 -7.61
C SER A 29 -3.82 4.93 -6.81
N PRO A 30 -4.94 5.44 -7.39
CA PRO A 30 -5.86 6.32 -6.68
C PRO A 30 -6.41 5.71 -5.39
N ASN A 31 -6.77 4.41 -5.43
CA ASN A 31 -7.30 3.70 -4.28
C ASN A 31 -6.27 3.62 -3.13
N ASN A 32 -5.02 3.30 -3.47
CA ASN A 32 -3.96 3.26 -2.48
C ASN A 32 -3.54 4.66 -2.04
N PHE A 33 -3.67 5.68 -2.88
CA PHE A 33 -3.28 7.04 -2.55
C PHE A 33 -4.11 7.60 -1.39
N LEU A 34 -5.40 7.28 -1.32
CA LEU A 34 -6.25 7.63 -0.17
C LEU A 34 -5.75 6.98 1.13
N SER A 35 -5.36 5.70 1.08
CA SER A 35 -4.68 5.03 2.18
C SER A 35 -3.36 5.73 2.56
N VAL A 36 -2.58 6.17 1.57
CA VAL A 36 -1.35 6.93 1.81
C VAL A 36 -1.64 8.26 2.50
N LEU A 37 -2.70 8.98 2.12
CA LEU A 37 -3.04 10.25 2.77
C LEU A 37 -3.40 10.06 4.25
N ALA A 38 -4.10 8.96 4.58
CA ALA A 38 -4.53 8.66 5.95
C ALA A 38 -3.44 8.10 6.88
N MET A 39 -2.35 7.54 6.35
CA MET A 39 -1.23 7.01 7.16
C MET A 39 -0.21 8.10 7.52
N ASN A 40 0.46 7.91 8.65
CA ASN A 40 1.55 8.74 9.16
C ASN A 40 2.87 7.95 9.24
N VAL A 41 3.97 8.69 9.34
CA VAL A 41 5.27 8.09 9.68
C VAL A 41 5.17 7.45 11.07
N GLY A 42 5.67 6.22 11.19
CA GLY A 42 5.56 5.37 12.38
C GLY A 42 4.39 4.39 12.34
N ASP A 43 3.40 4.60 11.47
CA ASP A 43 2.26 3.67 11.36
C ASP A 43 2.72 2.32 10.81
N THR A 44 2.12 1.24 11.33
CA THR A 44 2.24 -0.08 10.71
C THR A 44 1.09 -0.26 9.73
N ILE A 45 1.44 -0.60 8.48
CA ILE A 45 0.50 -0.82 7.38
C ILE A 45 0.51 -2.28 6.93
N PHE A 46 -0.51 -2.68 6.20
CA PHE A 46 -0.66 -4.01 5.62
C PHE A 46 -0.56 -3.91 4.09
N LEU A 47 0.34 -4.71 3.49
CA LEU A 47 0.53 -4.78 2.06
C LEU A 47 0.16 -6.17 1.54
N THR A 48 -0.58 -6.23 0.44
CA THR A 48 -1.01 -7.50 -0.16
C THR A 48 -0.99 -7.42 -1.70
N PRO A 49 -0.69 -8.53 -2.39
CA PRO A 49 -0.80 -8.56 -3.84
C PRO A 49 -2.24 -8.69 -4.33
N VAL A 50 -3.15 -9.01 -3.42
CA VAL A 50 -4.58 -9.14 -3.70
C VAL A 50 -5.15 -7.75 -4.02
N SER A 51 -5.98 -7.67 -5.05
CA SER A 51 -6.66 -6.44 -5.43
C SER A 51 -7.60 -5.97 -4.31
N LEU A 52 -8.01 -4.70 -4.35
CA LEU A 52 -8.94 -4.17 -3.35
C LEU A 52 -10.27 -4.94 -3.33
N THR A 53 -10.78 -5.34 -4.50
CA THR A 53 -12.06 -6.05 -4.63
C THR A 53 -11.99 -7.50 -4.15
N ASP A 54 -10.80 -8.09 -4.14
CA ASP A 54 -10.57 -9.47 -3.70
C ASP A 54 -10.16 -9.58 -2.23
N LEU A 55 -9.98 -8.44 -1.55
CA LEU A 55 -9.59 -8.37 -0.15
C LEU A 55 -10.69 -8.95 0.75
N ARG A 56 -10.39 -10.08 1.40
CA ARG A 56 -11.36 -10.85 2.18
C ARG A 56 -10.72 -11.44 3.44
N THR A 57 -11.55 -11.94 4.33
CA THR A 57 -11.08 -12.74 5.47
C THR A 57 -10.21 -13.89 4.97
N GLY A 58 -9.06 -14.06 5.63
CA GLY A 58 -8.05 -15.04 5.29
C GLY A 58 -6.97 -14.55 4.33
N THR A 59 -7.11 -13.36 3.72
CA THR A 59 -6.07 -12.78 2.87
C THR A 59 -4.77 -12.58 3.65
N PHE A 60 -3.67 -13.07 3.08
CA PHE A 60 -2.33 -12.90 3.63
C PHE A 60 -1.65 -11.66 3.06
N GLY A 61 -0.75 -11.09 3.85
CA GLY A 61 0.07 -9.96 3.44
C GLY A 61 1.23 -9.72 4.38
N VAL A 62 2.03 -8.73 4.01
CA VAL A 62 3.20 -8.27 4.74
C VAL A 62 2.80 -7.06 5.59
N THR A 63 3.26 -7.00 6.83
CA THR A 63 3.16 -5.78 7.64
C THR A 63 4.47 -5.01 7.59
N ALA A 64 4.38 -3.70 7.46
CA ALA A 64 5.55 -2.82 7.40
C ALA A 64 5.31 -1.50 8.11
N ILE A 65 6.37 -0.91 8.66
CA ILE A 65 6.36 0.41 9.31
C ILE A 65 6.68 1.47 8.26
N VAL A 66 5.92 2.56 8.23
CA VAL A 66 6.22 3.73 7.40
C VAL A 66 7.35 4.52 8.04
N LEU A 67 8.53 4.51 7.43
CA LEU A 67 9.68 5.29 7.89
C LEU A 67 9.68 6.71 7.33
N GLU A 68 9.28 6.86 6.06
CA GLU A 68 9.19 8.16 5.39
C GLU A 68 7.98 8.18 4.44
N LYS A 69 7.37 9.36 4.30
CA LYS A 69 6.25 9.62 3.39
C LYS A 69 6.49 10.94 2.67
N GLN A 70 6.55 10.89 1.35
CA GLN A 70 6.66 12.06 0.48
C GLN A 70 5.52 12.04 -0.53
N ILE A 71 4.83 13.17 -0.71
CA ILE A 71 3.76 13.34 -1.69
C ILE A 71 4.20 14.39 -2.71
N SER A 72 4.03 14.09 -3.98
CA SER A 72 4.29 15.02 -5.09
C SER A 72 3.13 15.02 -6.08
N THR A 73 2.96 16.16 -6.74
CA THR A 73 2.08 16.32 -7.89
C THR A 73 2.94 16.58 -9.12
N HIS A 74 2.77 15.77 -10.15
CA HIS A 74 3.41 15.96 -11.45
C HIS A 74 2.39 16.54 -12.42
N ARG A 75 2.76 17.64 -13.09
CA ARG A 75 1.99 18.19 -14.20
C ARG A 75 2.61 17.69 -15.51
N LEU A 76 1.79 17.08 -16.35
CA LEU A 76 2.13 16.62 -17.69
C LEU A 76 1.41 17.55 -18.67
N VAL A 77 2.19 18.23 -19.51
CA VAL A 77 1.65 19.06 -20.59
C VAL A 77 2.08 18.43 -21.90
N HIS A 78 1.10 18.02 -22.72
CA HIS A 78 1.33 17.52 -24.06
C HIS A 78 0.72 18.49 -25.07
N LYS A 79 1.56 19.09 -25.89
CA LYS A 79 1.15 20.00 -26.96
C LYS A 79 1.47 19.36 -28.31
N MET A 80 0.43 19.05 -29.07
CA MET A 80 0.49 18.69 -30.49
C MET A 80 0.04 19.88 -31.34
N GLU A 81 0.22 19.81 -32.66
CA GLU A 81 -0.14 20.92 -33.57
C GLU A 81 -1.63 21.29 -33.49
N GLU A 82 -2.52 20.32 -33.24
CA GLU A 82 -3.97 20.52 -33.19
C GLU A 82 -4.58 20.38 -31.78
N PHE A 83 -3.81 19.91 -30.78
CA PHE A 83 -4.32 19.62 -29.44
C PHE A 83 -3.40 20.09 -28.32
N TYR A 84 -4.02 20.54 -27.24
CA TYR A 84 -3.35 20.89 -25.99
C TYR A 84 -3.96 20.07 -24.85
N GLU A 85 -3.18 19.16 -24.29
CA GLU A 85 -3.59 18.30 -23.18
C GLU A 85 -2.77 18.63 -21.93
N GLU A 86 -3.45 18.89 -20.82
CA GLU A 86 -2.84 18.98 -19.50
C GLU A 86 -3.40 17.87 -18.62
N ALA A 87 -2.52 17.16 -17.93
CA ALA A 87 -2.88 16.18 -16.92
C ALA A 87 -2.07 16.42 -15.64
N GLU A 88 -2.71 16.25 -14.49
CA GLU A 88 -2.01 16.21 -13.19
C GLU A 88 -2.07 14.80 -12.62
N VAL A 89 -0.92 14.31 -12.15
CA VAL A 89 -0.76 12.99 -11.54
C VAL A 89 -0.21 13.15 -10.14
N GLN A 90 -0.94 12.63 -9.16
CA GLN A 90 -0.46 12.54 -7.79
C GLN A 90 0.33 11.27 -7.57
N MET A 91 1.41 11.38 -6.81
CA MET A 91 2.32 10.29 -6.51
C MET A 91 2.77 10.38 -5.06
N ALA A 92 2.94 9.22 -4.43
CA ALA A 92 3.57 9.13 -3.12
C ALA A 92 4.77 8.20 -3.15
N ARG A 93 5.83 8.56 -2.43
CA ARG A 93 6.97 7.69 -2.14
C ARG A 93 6.94 7.34 -0.66
N LEU A 94 6.94 6.04 -0.37
CA LEU A 94 6.92 5.51 0.98
C LEU A 94 8.19 4.71 1.20
N GLN A 95 8.97 5.05 2.22
CA GLN A 95 10.02 4.18 2.71
C GLN A 95 9.42 3.27 3.78
N LEU A 96 9.50 1.96 3.56
CA LEU A 96 8.85 0.96 4.39
C LEU A 96 9.87 0.02 4.99
N GLN A 97 9.68 -0.35 6.26
CA GLN A 97 10.45 -1.38 6.93
C GLN A 97 9.58 -2.59 7.25
N VAL A 98 9.97 -3.79 6.80
CA VAL A 98 9.21 -5.01 7.08
C VAL A 98 9.19 -5.33 8.56
N LYS A 99 8.00 -5.60 9.08
CA LYS A 99 7.76 -6.03 10.46
C LYS A 99 7.44 -7.53 10.53
N GLY A 100 6.70 -8.06 9.57
CA GLY A 100 6.36 -9.47 9.51
C GLY A 100 5.19 -9.75 8.57
N HIS A 101 4.39 -10.75 8.90
CA HIS A 101 3.23 -11.16 8.11
C HIS A 101 1.97 -11.09 8.94
N ALA A 102 0.85 -10.85 8.27
CA ALA A 102 -0.45 -10.88 8.90
C ALA A 102 -1.50 -11.54 8.00
N ARG A 103 -2.59 -11.97 8.63
CA ARG A 103 -3.76 -12.55 7.99
C ARG A 103 -5.00 -11.75 8.35
N VAL A 104 -5.76 -11.32 7.35
CA VAL A 104 -7.00 -10.57 7.56
C VAL A 104 -8.02 -11.46 8.29
N ARG A 105 -8.54 -10.97 9.42
CA ARG A 105 -9.68 -11.58 10.14
C ARG A 105 -11.00 -10.97 9.69
N ASN A 106 -11.02 -9.66 9.50
CA ASN A 106 -12.20 -8.94 9.04
C ASN A 106 -11.79 -7.83 8.06
N ALA A 107 -12.48 -7.76 6.93
CA ALA A 107 -12.34 -6.68 5.98
C ALA A 107 -13.50 -5.71 6.22
N GLU A 108 -13.22 -4.54 6.81
CA GLU A 108 -14.20 -3.47 6.86
C GLU A 108 -14.35 -2.92 5.43
N CYS A 109 -15.60 -2.85 4.94
CA CYS A 109 -15.90 -2.62 3.53
C CYS A 109 -15.17 -1.39 2.95
N CYS A 110 -14.58 -1.58 1.78
CA CYS A 110 -13.73 -0.61 1.09
C CYS A 110 -14.61 0.47 0.44
N ASN A 111 -15.05 1.47 1.21
CA ASN A 111 -15.83 2.57 0.67
C ASN A 111 -14.99 3.39 -0.31
N LEU A 112 -15.58 3.71 -1.47
CA LEU A 112 -14.96 4.62 -2.43
C LEU A 112 -14.68 5.97 -1.74
N GLY A 113 -13.48 6.53 -1.91
CA GLY A 113 -13.13 7.83 -1.32
C GLY A 113 -12.59 7.77 0.10
N ALA A 114 -12.45 6.59 0.71
CA ALA A 114 -11.83 6.42 2.02
C ALA A 114 -10.58 5.52 1.96
N ALA A 115 -9.70 5.68 2.95
CA ALA A 115 -8.60 4.74 3.17
C ALA A 115 -9.16 3.34 3.48
N THR A 116 -8.50 2.32 2.94
CA THR A 116 -8.89 0.93 3.22
C THR A 116 -8.28 0.48 4.53
N VAL A 117 -9.10 -0.08 5.42
CA VAL A 117 -8.67 -0.58 6.74
C VAL A 117 -9.14 -2.02 6.95
N VAL A 118 -8.27 -2.86 7.48
CA VAL A 118 -8.60 -4.25 7.83
C VAL A 118 -8.22 -4.55 9.25
N ASP A 119 -8.95 -5.47 9.88
CA ASP A 119 -8.48 -6.13 11.10
C ASP A 119 -7.71 -7.39 10.70
N ALA A 120 -6.43 -7.45 11.05
CA ALA A 120 -5.56 -8.58 10.78
C ALA A 120 -4.82 -9.06 12.03
N GLU A 121 -4.48 -10.35 12.04
CA GLU A 121 -3.65 -11.00 13.06
C GLU A 121 -2.24 -11.22 12.51
N GLU A 122 -1.22 -10.93 13.33
CA GLU A 122 0.15 -11.27 12.97
C GLU A 122 0.33 -12.79 12.96
N VAL A 123 0.92 -13.32 11.88
CA VAL A 123 1.21 -14.74 11.75
C VAL A 123 2.59 -14.99 12.34
N ARG A 124 2.62 -15.69 13.47
CA ARG A 124 3.89 -16.20 14.03
C ARG A 124 4.19 -17.52 13.33
N TYR A 125 5.24 -17.56 12.52
CA TYR A 125 5.80 -18.82 12.08
C TYR A 125 6.39 -19.51 13.32
N PHE A 126 5.72 -20.55 13.81
CA PHE A 126 6.39 -21.54 14.62
C PHE A 126 7.30 -22.31 13.66
N GLU A 127 8.60 -22.08 13.75
CA GLU A 127 9.58 -23.01 13.19
C GLU A 127 9.41 -24.33 13.96
N GLY A 128 8.62 -25.24 13.38
CA GLY A 128 8.61 -26.63 13.79
C GLY A 128 10.00 -27.20 13.54
N ARG A 129 10.78 -27.30 14.62
CA ARG A 129 12.07 -27.99 14.66
C ARG A 129 11.91 -29.49 14.40
#